data_AF-A0AA35XWE8-F1
#
_entry.id   AF-A0AA35XWE8-F1
#
_cell.length_a   1.000
_cell.length_b   1.000
_cell.length_c   1.000
_cell.angle_alpha   90.00
_cell.angle_beta   90.00
_cell.angle_gamma   90.00
#
_symmetry.space_group_name_H-M   'P 1'
#
loop_
_entity.id
_entity.type
_entity.pdbx_description
1 polymer ?
#
loop_
_entity_poly.entity_id
_entity_poly.type
_entity_poly.pdbx_seq_one_letter_code
_entity_poly.pdbx_strand_id
1 'polypeptide(L)'
;MTIKRILWLCAALTPTTLVTPAFAQDVNGYPTTGYPEAPPPGGMPQQQAPAQQIPPQMRADITAGMRYPLPANFMPRARQTLQNLSEAGIQPPNSTGLSLQQTIAAMRDTPGVEQILSQQGFTPETFVMGMTAFGMTLAATNGQKLPAEIPSPDPANVKLFHEHPEDVTKLMEAMGTPPQQQGQQPAQ
;
A
#
# COMPACT_ATOMS: atom_id res chain seq x y z
N MET A 1 1.91 4.86 -35.93
CA MET A 1 1.80 5.40 -34.56
C MET A 1 2.27 4.34 -33.60
N THR A 2 3.40 4.57 -32.94
CA THR A 2 4.10 3.58 -32.10
C THR A 2 3.60 3.68 -30.66
N ILE A 3 2.89 2.64 -30.18
CA ILE A 3 2.41 2.56 -28.79
C ILE A 3 3.47 1.83 -27.97
N LYS A 4 4.20 2.60 -27.16
CA LYS A 4 5.07 2.12 -26.08
C LYS A 4 4.18 1.51 -24.99
N ARG A 5 4.04 0.18 -24.99
CA ARG A 5 3.49 -0.60 -23.87
C ARG A 5 4.63 -0.83 -22.87
N ILE A 6 4.59 -0.15 -21.73
CA ILE A 6 5.48 -0.43 -20.61
C ILE A 6 4.99 -1.73 -19.97
N LEU A 7 5.64 -2.81 -20.36
CA LEU A 7 5.70 -4.09 -19.66
C LEU A 7 6.12 -3.82 -18.21
N TRP A 8 5.29 -4.22 -17.25
CA TRP A 8 5.77 -4.49 -15.91
C TRP A 8 6.55 -5.82 -15.94
N LEU A 9 7.83 -5.69 -15.60
CA LEU A 9 8.84 -6.68 -15.22
C LEU A 9 8.31 -8.07 -14.79
N CYS A 10 8.74 -9.12 -15.51
CA CYS A 10 9.01 -10.44 -14.93
C CYS A 10 10.48 -10.77 -15.18
N ALA A 11 11.35 -10.39 -14.25
CA ALA A 11 12.73 -10.89 -14.22
C ALA A 11 12.72 -12.27 -13.55
N ALA A 12 12.46 -13.32 -14.32
CA ALA A 12 12.72 -14.69 -13.91
C ALA A 12 14.21 -14.98 -14.14
N LEU A 13 15.02 -14.85 -13.08
CA LEU A 13 16.40 -15.30 -13.06
C LEU A 13 16.43 -16.83 -12.92
N THR A 14 16.89 -17.49 -13.98
CA THR A 14 17.17 -18.93 -14.04
C THR A 14 18.48 -19.26 -13.31
N PRO A 15 18.55 -20.32 -12.49
CA PRO A 15 19.83 -20.81 -11.97
C PRO A 15 20.50 -21.75 -12.99
N THR A 16 21.67 -21.36 -13.51
CA THR A 16 22.56 -22.27 -14.23
C THR A 16 23.61 -22.81 -13.26
N THR A 17 23.51 -24.10 -12.96
CA THR A 17 24.53 -24.91 -12.29
C THR A 17 25.80 -25.01 -13.12
N LEU A 18 26.96 -25.09 -12.45
CA LEU A 18 28.02 -26.11 -12.60
C LEU A 18 29.36 -25.55 -12.09
N VAL A 19 29.93 -26.14 -11.04
CA VAL A 19 31.40 -26.26 -10.89
C VAL A 19 31.72 -27.51 -10.04
N THR A 20 32.40 -28.44 -10.69
CA THR A 20 33.45 -29.36 -10.18
C THR A 20 34.60 -29.16 -11.17
N PRO A 21 35.90 -29.26 -10.80
CA PRO A 21 36.49 -30.31 -9.96
C PRO A 21 37.66 -29.85 -9.06
N ALA A 22 38.26 -30.77 -8.27
CA ALA A 22 39.70 -31.10 -8.32
C ALA A 22 40.21 -31.73 -7.00
N PHE A 23 40.85 -32.89 -7.15
CA PHE A 23 41.69 -33.54 -6.15
C PHE A 23 42.99 -32.76 -5.93
N ALA A 24 43.43 -32.60 -4.69
CA ALA A 24 44.84 -32.54 -4.33
C ALA A 24 45.02 -32.91 -2.85
N GLN A 25 45.71 -34.03 -2.64
CA GLN A 25 46.27 -34.44 -1.36
C GLN A 25 47.59 -33.68 -1.20
N ASP A 26 47.85 -33.07 -0.03
CA ASP A 26 49.23 -32.83 0.41
C ASP A 26 49.34 -32.96 1.92
N VAL A 27 50.47 -33.52 2.31
CA VAL A 27 50.81 -34.13 3.59
C VAL A 27 51.78 -33.22 4.32
N ASN A 28 51.37 -32.61 5.43
CA ASN A 28 52.24 -31.97 6.44
C ASN A 28 51.29 -31.54 7.58
N GLY A 29 51.42 -31.91 8.84
CA GLY A 29 52.61 -32.02 9.67
C GLY A 29 52.30 -31.25 10.97
N TYR A 30 52.58 -31.87 12.10
CA TYR A 30 52.63 -31.35 13.47
C TYR A 30 51.37 -31.35 14.37
N PRO A 31 51.52 -31.84 15.63
CA PRO A 31 50.48 -31.87 16.65
C PRO A 31 50.56 -30.65 17.60
N THR A 32 49.54 -30.53 18.46
CA THR A 32 49.58 -30.03 19.85
C THR A 32 48.90 -28.69 20.22
N THR A 33 48.13 -28.80 21.31
CA THR A 33 47.84 -27.84 22.41
C THR A 33 46.83 -26.69 22.23
N GLY A 34 45.68 -26.84 22.91
CA GLY A 34 45.16 -25.83 23.85
C GLY A 34 44.09 -24.83 23.36
N TYR A 35 42.96 -24.82 24.09
CA TYR A 35 41.86 -23.83 24.15
C TYR A 35 40.79 -23.87 23.03
N PRO A 36 39.59 -23.27 23.23
CA PRO A 36 38.47 -23.81 23.99
C PRO A 36 37.20 -23.98 23.11
N GLU A 37 36.14 -24.52 23.71
CA GLU A 37 34.76 -24.65 23.21
C GLU A 37 34.32 -23.68 22.10
N ALA A 38 33.83 -24.25 21.00
CA ALA A 38 33.17 -23.54 19.93
C ALA A 38 31.88 -22.86 20.45
N PRO A 39 31.61 -21.59 20.08
CA PRO A 39 30.31 -20.99 20.34
C PRO A 39 29.22 -21.71 19.51
N PRO A 40 27.99 -21.81 20.04
CA PRO A 40 26.88 -22.48 19.33
C PRO A 40 26.50 -21.70 18.05
N PRO A 41 25.98 -22.38 17.02
CA PRO A 41 25.46 -21.72 15.83
C PRO A 41 24.09 -21.13 16.16
N GLY A 42 24.03 -19.84 16.47
CA GLY A 42 22.78 -19.23 16.89
C GLY A 42 22.75 -17.73 16.64
N GLY A 43 21.90 -17.32 15.70
CA GLY A 43 21.50 -15.93 15.53
C GLY A 43 22.37 -15.15 14.56
N MET A 44 22.07 -15.29 13.26
CA MET A 44 22.26 -14.14 12.37
C MET A 44 21.53 -12.96 13.01
N PRO A 45 22.18 -11.81 13.29
CA PRO A 45 21.45 -10.63 13.66
C PRO A 45 20.50 -10.35 12.50
N GLN A 46 19.19 -10.52 12.73
CA GLN A 46 18.18 -9.95 11.87
C GLN A 46 18.57 -8.50 11.70
N GLN A 47 19.05 -8.15 10.50
CA GLN A 47 19.18 -6.78 10.06
C GLN A 47 17.79 -6.17 10.21
N GLN A 48 17.56 -5.54 11.35
CA GLN A 48 16.48 -4.60 11.53
C GLN A 48 16.73 -3.56 10.46
N ALA A 49 15.95 -3.64 9.38
CA ALA A 49 15.89 -2.60 8.37
C ALA A 49 15.81 -1.26 9.12
N PRO A 50 16.62 -0.26 8.75
CA PRO A 50 16.60 1.03 9.44
C PRO A 50 15.15 1.49 9.50
N ALA A 51 14.64 1.66 10.71
CA ALA A 51 13.31 2.22 10.94
C ALA A 51 13.29 3.55 10.20
N GLN A 52 12.63 3.59 9.04
CA GLN A 52 12.50 4.82 8.29
C GLN A 52 11.76 5.80 9.19
N GLN A 53 12.49 6.77 9.75
CA GLN A 53 11.90 7.79 10.60
C GLN A 53 10.86 8.54 9.78
N ILE A 54 9.60 8.34 10.12
CA ILE A 54 8.48 9.01 9.47
C ILE A 54 8.60 10.51 9.83
N PRO A 55 8.59 11.41 8.84
CA PRO A 55 8.59 12.85 9.11
C PRO A 55 7.46 13.23 10.07
N PRO A 56 7.67 14.17 11.01
CA PRO A 56 6.67 14.49 12.04
C PRO A 56 5.29 14.86 11.47
N GLN A 57 5.27 15.56 10.33
CA GLN A 57 4.05 15.95 9.63
C GLN A 57 3.29 14.72 9.10
N MET A 58 4.02 13.79 8.48
CA MET A 58 3.45 12.55 7.97
C MET A 58 2.96 11.66 9.10
N ARG A 59 3.62 11.66 10.27
CA ARG A 59 3.15 10.95 11.47
C ARG A 59 1.82 11.52 11.97
N ALA A 60 1.67 12.84 12.00
CA ALA A 60 0.42 13.48 12.40
C ALA A 60 -0.71 13.12 11.44
N ASP A 61 -0.44 13.15 10.14
CA ASP A 61 -1.39 12.76 9.09
C ASP A 61 -1.82 11.29 9.22
N ILE A 62 -0.87 10.38 9.43
CA ILE A 62 -1.15 8.95 9.63
C ILE A 62 -1.98 8.74 10.91
N THR A 63 -1.62 9.42 11.99
CA THR A 63 -2.37 9.34 13.26
C THR A 63 -3.80 9.84 13.09
N ALA A 64 -3.99 10.92 12.32
CA ALA A 64 -5.31 11.47 12.03
C ALA A 64 -6.16 10.47 11.22
N GLY A 65 -5.59 9.86 10.18
CA GLY A 65 -6.28 8.83 9.39
C GLY A 65 -6.63 7.59 10.22
N MET A 66 -5.71 7.09 11.04
CA MET A 66 -5.93 5.88 11.86
C MET A 66 -7.04 6.04 12.90
N ARG A 67 -7.24 7.26 13.40
CA ARG A 67 -8.27 7.59 14.40
C ARG A 67 -9.55 8.12 13.79
N TYR A 68 -9.64 8.23 12.47
CA TYR A 68 -10.81 8.78 11.81
C TYR A 68 -11.92 7.73 11.74
N PRO A 69 -13.09 7.97 12.35
CA PRO A 69 -14.20 7.03 12.31
C PRO A 69 -14.85 7.07 10.93
N LEU A 70 -14.93 5.90 10.29
CA LEU A 70 -15.62 5.76 9.02
C LEU A 70 -17.14 5.70 9.24
N PRO A 71 -17.93 6.52 8.53
CA PRO A 71 -19.37 6.34 8.48
C PRO A 71 -19.74 4.94 7.98
N ALA A 72 -20.80 4.35 8.51
CA ALA A 72 -21.24 3.01 8.07
C ALA A 72 -21.57 2.94 6.57
N ASN A 73 -22.04 4.06 5.99
CA ASN A 73 -22.31 4.19 4.56
C ASN A 73 -21.12 4.71 3.75
N PHE A 74 -19.91 4.76 4.32
CA PHE A 74 -18.74 5.31 3.66
C PHE A 74 -18.40 4.53 2.39
N MET A 75 -18.26 3.21 2.47
CA MET A 75 -17.81 2.38 1.35
C MET A 75 -18.70 2.50 0.11
N PRO A 76 -20.05 2.34 0.19
CA PRO A 76 -20.90 2.50 -0.98
C PRO A 76 -20.88 3.94 -1.54
N ARG A 77 -20.84 4.96 -0.68
CA ARG A 77 -20.75 6.37 -1.12
C ARG A 77 -19.41 6.66 -1.79
N ALA A 78 -18.30 6.20 -1.22
CA ALA A 78 -16.96 6.38 -1.77
C ALA A 78 -16.83 5.73 -3.15
N ARG A 79 -17.39 4.53 -3.33
CA ARG A 79 -17.47 3.88 -4.64
C ARG A 79 -18.25 4.70 -5.66
N GLN A 80 -19.43 5.19 -5.29
CA GLN A 80 -20.24 6.02 -6.19
C GLN A 80 -19.50 7.32 -6.56
N THR A 81 -18.81 7.94 -5.61
CA THR A 81 -17.95 9.10 -5.87
C THR A 81 -16.87 8.77 -6.90
N LEU A 82 -16.15 7.65 -6.74
CA LEU A 82 -15.10 7.23 -7.69
C LEU A 82 -15.66 6.98 -9.09
N GLN A 83 -16.84 6.38 -9.19
CA GLN A 83 -17.54 6.19 -10.46
C GLN A 83 -17.88 7.53 -11.11
N ASN A 84 -18.53 8.44 -10.38
CA ASN A 84 -18.91 9.76 -10.88
C ASN A 84 -17.69 10.60 -11.30
N LEU A 85 -16.59 10.52 -10.55
CA LEU A 85 -15.33 11.17 -10.91
C LEU A 85 -14.78 10.61 -12.23
N SER A 86 -14.79 9.28 -12.37
CA SER A 86 -14.37 8.61 -13.60
C SER A 86 -15.26 8.96 -14.80
N GLU A 87 -16.58 9.00 -14.63
CA GLU A 87 -17.55 9.37 -15.67
C GLU A 87 -17.38 10.84 -16.10
N ALA A 88 -17.02 11.71 -15.16
CA ALA A 88 -16.69 13.11 -15.45
C ALA A 88 -15.30 13.28 -16.09
N GLY A 89 -14.53 12.20 -16.28
CA GLY A 89 -13.15 12.25 -16.78
C GLY A 89 -12.17 12.91 -15.80
N ILE A 90 -12.56 13.05 -14.54
CA ILE A 90 -11.75 13.67 -13.48
C ILE A 90 -10.94 12.59 -12.80
N GLN A 91 -9.63 12.68 -12.92
CA GLN A 91 -8.71 11.79 -12.21
C GLN A 91 -8.35 12.43 -10.87
N PRO A 92 -8.47 11.70 -9.75
CA PRO A 92 -7.98 12.21 -8.48
C PRO A 92 -6.46 12.44 -8.56
N PRO A 93 -5.94 13.47 -7.87
CA PRO A 93 -4.52 13.80 -7.90
C PRO A 93 -3.69 12.65 -7.34
N ASN A 94 -2.54 12.39 -7.96
CA ASN A 94 -1.60 11.41 -7.45
C ASN A 94 -1.12 11.85 -6.06
N SER A 95 -1.50 11.10 -5.04
CA SER A 95 -1.21 11.40 -3.63
C SER A 95 0.16 10.84 -3.18
N THR A 96 0.92 10.22 -4.08
CA THR A 96 2.23 9.62 -3.74
C THR A 96 3.22 10.70 -3.33
N GLY A 97 3.66 10.66 -2.07
CA GLY A 97 4.63 11.61 -1.51
C GLY A 97 4.03 12.96 -1.07
N LEU A 98 2.72 13.16 -1.18
CA LEU A 98 2.02 14.33 -0.64
C LEU A 98 1.63 14.10 0.83
N SER A 99 1.69 15.16 1.64
CA SER A 99 1.05 15.17 2.95
C SER A 99 -0.47 15.15 2.81
N LEU A 100 -1.19 14.75 3.87
CA LEU A 100 -2.65 14.66 3.83
C LEU A 100 -3.27 16.04 3.54
N GLN A 101 -2.71 17.11 4.12
CA GLN A 101 -3.13 18.48 3.82
C GLN A 101 -2.87 18.89 2.36
N GLN A 102 -1.74 18.48 1.78
CA GLN A 102 -1.43 18.75 0.37
C GLN A 102 -2.39 18.00 -0.56
N THR A 103 -2.75 16.76 -0.22
CA THR A 103 -3.76 15.99 -0.97
C THR A 103 -5.13 16.64 -0.89
N ILE A 104 -5.54 17.14 0.28
CA ILE A 104 -6.81 17.88 0.43
C ILE A 104 -6.80 19.15 -0.43
N ALA A 105 -5.71 19.92 -0.42
CA ALA A 105 -5.57 21.12 -1.24
C ALA A 105 -5.66 20.77 -2.74
N ALA A 106 -4.91 19.76 -3.19
CA ALA A 106 -4.95 19.31 -4.59
C ALA A 106 -6.35 18.85 -5.02
N MET A 107 -7.09 18.16 -4.15
CA MET A 107 -8.48 17.77 -4.41
C MET A 107 -9.41 18.99 -4.50
N ARG A 108 -9.21 20.01 -3.67
CA ARG A 108 -9.98 21.26 -3.71
C ARG A 108 -9.69 22.08 -4.97
N ASP A 109 -8.44 22.11 -5.41
CA ASP A 109 -8.01 22.85 -6.59
C ASP A 109 -8.38 22.14 -7.91
N THR A 110 -8.83 20.88 -7.86
CA THR A 110 -9.24 20.14 -9.04
C THR A 110 -10.67 20.54 -9.46
N PRO A 111 -10.87 21.12 -10.65
CA PRO A 111 -12.19 21.56 -11.09
C PRO A 111 -13.20 20.41 -11.14
N GLY A 112 -14.41 20.65 -10.60
CA GLY A 112 -15.50 19.67 -10.61
C GLY A 112 -15.47 18.61 -9.50
N VAL A 113 -14.33 18.43 -8.81
CA VAL A 113 -14.20 17.44 -7.72
C VAL A 113 -15.14 17.76 -6.56
N GLU A 114 -15.15 19.00 -6.07
CA GLU A 114 -15.97 19.38 -4.92
C GLU A 114 -17.48 19.21 -5.19
N GLN A 115 -17.92 19.45 -6.42
CA GLN A 115 -19.32 19.26 -6.82
C GLN A 115 -19.71 17.78 -6.82
N ILE A 116 -18.83 16.89 -7.28
CA ILE A 116 -19.09 15.45 -7.29
C ILE A 116 -19.06 14.88 -5.86
N LEU A 117 -18.10 15.32 -5.06
CA LEU A 117 -18.00 14.93 -3.65
C LEU A 117 -19.25 15.33 -2.85
N SER A 118 -19.69 16.58 -3.02
CA SER A 118 -20.85 17.10 -2.29
C SER A 118 -22.17 16.41 -2.65
N GLN A 119 -22.34 15.96 -3.90
CA GLN A 119 -23.49 15.12 -4.30
C GLN A 119 -23.55 13.79 -3.53
N GLN A 120 -22.39 13.25 -3.18
CA GLN A 120 -22.27 12.06 -2.34
C GLN A 120 -22.14 12.41 -0.86
N GLY A 121 -22.34 13.68 -0.46
CA GLY A 121 -22.28 14.17 0.92
C GLY A 121 -20.87 14.23 1.52
N PHE A 122 -19.83 14.25 0.69
CA PHE A 122 -18.45 14.40 1.13
C PHE A 122 -17.95 15.82 0.92
N THR A 123 -17.06 16.24 1.80
CA THR A 123 -16.10 17.31 1.54
C THR A 123 -14.76 16.72 1.11
N PRO A 124 -13.88 17.47 0.41
CA PRO A 124 -12.52 17.03 0.08
C PRO A 124 -11.76 16.49 1.29
N GLU A 125 -11.91 17.14 2.44
CA GLU A 125 -11.30 16.71 3.70
C GLU A 125 -11.84 15.37 4.18
N THR A 126 -13.16 15.22 4.30
CA THR A 126 -13.78 13.96 4.78
C THR A 126 -13.52 12.78 3.83
N PHE A 127 -13.46 13.04 2.53
CA PHE A 127 -13.17 12.01 1.54
C PHE A 127 -11.71 11.55 1.65
N VAL A 128 -10.75 12.47 1.67
CA VAL A 128 -9.33 12.11 1.81
C VAL A 128 -9.08 11.40 3.14
N MET A 129 -9.58 11.96 4.25
CA MET A 129 -9.47 11.34 5.58
C MET A 129 -10.08 9.93 5.61
N GLY A 130 -11.27 9.75 5.03
CA GLY A 130 -11.93 8.45 4.96
C GLY A 130 -11.18 7.45 4.08
N MET A 131 -10.66 7.86 2.92
CA MET A 131 -9.88 6.99 2.05
C MET A 131 -8.55 6.59 2.69
N THR A 132 -7.90 7.51 3.42
CA THR A 132 -6.70 7.22 4.21
C THR A 132 -7.01 6.22 5.34
N ALA A 133 -8.07 6.48 6.12
CA ALA A 133 -8.52 5.59 7.19
C ALA A 133 -8.86 4.19 6.66
N PHE A 134 -9.53 4.12 5.51
CA PHE A 134 -9.85 2.88 4.83
C PHE A 134 -8.59 2.11 4.44
N GLY A 135 -7.66 2.74 3.73
CA GLY A 135 -6.43 2.09 3.26
C GLY A 135 -5.54 1.60 4.42
N MET A 136 -5.45 2.36 5.51
CA MET A 136 -4.65 1.96 6.67
C MET A 136 -5.33 0.88 7.51
N THR A 137 -6.65 0.94 7.68
CA THR A 137 -7.42 -0.14 8.33
C THR A 137 -7.27 -1.42 7.53
N LEU A 138 -7.35 -1.35 6.19
CA LEU A 138 -7.13 -2.48 5.31
C LEU A 138 -5.73 -3.09 5.49
N ALA A 139 -4.69 -2.27 5.48
CA ALA A 139 -3.31 -2.73 5.68
C ALA A 139 -3.13 -3.42 7.04
N ALA A 140 -3.67 -2.83 8.11
CA ALA A 140 -3.64 -3.40 9.45
C ALA A 140 -4.38 -4.74 9.53
N THR A 141 -5.58 -4.83 8.96
CA THR A 141 -6.40 -6.06 8.96
C THR A 141 -5.78 -7.17 8.11
N ASN A 142 -5.05 -6.84 7.04
CA ASN A 142 -4.30 -7.80 6.22
C ASN A 142 -2.97 -8.24 6.86
N GLY A 143 -2.68 -7.83 8.10
CA GLY A 143 -1.48 -8.25 8.82
C GLY A 143 -0.21 -7.50 8.41
N GLN A 144 -0.32 -6.37 7.72
CA GLN A 144 0.83 -5.52 7.43
C GLN A 144 1.36 -4.93 8.73
N LYS A 145 2.65 -5.11 9.01
CA LYS A 145 3.30 -4.53 10.18
C LYS A 145 3.39 -3.02 10.02
N LEU A 146 2.51 -2.31 10.74
CA LEU A 146 2.63 -0.86 10.89
C LEU A 146 3.82 -0.54 11.81
N PRO A 147 4.56 0.55 11.56
CA PRO A 147 5.61 1.02 12.46
C PRO A 147 5.07 1.22 13.89
N ALA A 148 5.87 0.91 14.91
CA ALA A 148 5.44 0.93 16.30
C ALA A 148 4.94 2.31 16.79
N GLU A 149 5.34 3.38 16.12
CA GLU A 149 4.93 4.76 16.41
C GLU A 149 3.55 5.11 15.85
N ILE A 150 2.94 4.24 15.05
CA ILE A 150 1.62 4.41 14.46
C ILE A 150 0.59 3.70 15.35
N PRO A 151 -0.49 4.39 15.78
CA PRO A 151 -1.54 3.77 16.57
C PRO A 151 -2.26 2.67 15.78
N SER A 152 -2.93 1.75 16.47
CA SER A 152 -3.83 0.78 15.84
C SER A 152 -5.03 1.49 15.19
N PRO A 153 -5.64 0.91 14.14
CA PRO A 153 -6.79 1.52 13.48
C PRO A 153 -7.99 1.58 14.43
N ASP A 154 -8.90 2.51 14.17
CA ASP A 154 -10.13 2.62 14.95
C ASP A 154 -10.87 1.26 14.97
N PRO A 155 -11.20 0.72 16.17
CA PRO A 155 -11.86 -0.58 16.28
C PRO A 155 -13.24 -0.62 15.62
N ALA A 156 -13.94 0.52 15.52
CA ALA A 156 -15.20 0.62 14.78
C ALA A 156 -14.99 0.43 13.28
N ASN A 157 -13.87 0.91 12.73
CA ASN A 157 -13.52 0.69 11.32
C ASN A 157 -13.19 -0.78 11.06
N VAL A 158 -12.41 -1.42 11.95
CA VAL A 158 -12.11 -2.86 11.85
C VAL A 158 -13.39 -3.68 11.90
N LYS A 159 -14.31 -3.33 12.82
CA LYS A 159 -15.62 -3.98 12.91
C LYS A 159 -16.42 -3.80 11.63
N LEU A 160 -16.48 -2.59 11.07
CA LEU A 160 -17.19 -2.29 9.83
C LEU A 160 -16.65 -3.11 8.65
N PHE A 161 -15.33 -3.34 8.59
CA PHE A 161 -14.71 -4.17 7.55
C PHE A 161 -15.09 -5.64 7.67
N HIS A 162 -15.21 -6.16 8.89
CA HIS A 162 -15.68 -7.52 9.13
C HIS A 162 -17.19 -7.68 8.87
N GLU A 163 -17.99 -6.63 9.10
CA GLU A 163 -19.43 -6.61 8.85
C GLU A 163 -19.76 -6.50 7.35
N HIS A 164 -18.91 -5.83 6.56
CA HIS A 164 -19.14 -5.56 5.14
C HIS A 164 -17.93 -5.93 4.24
N PRO A 165 -17.46 -7.19 4.26
CA PRO A 165 -16.28 -7.59 3.50
C PRO A 165 -16.45 -7.41 1.99
N GLU A 166 -17.66 -7.61 1.45
CA GLU A 166 -17.94 -7.40 0.03
C GLU A 166 -17.81 -5.94 -0.41
N ASP A 167 -18.13 -4.98 0.45
CA ASP A 167 -18.03 -3.56 0.13
C ASP A 167 -16.58 -3.08 0.20
N VAL A 168 -15.77 -3.67 1.09
CA VAL A 168 -14.31 -3.46 1.12
C VAL A 168 -13.70 -3.90 -0.22
N THR A 169 -14.01 -5.11 -0.69
CA THR A 169 -13.50 -5.61 -1.98
C THR A 169 -13.92 -4.73 -3.15
N LYS A 170 -15.21 -4.38 -3.24
CA LYS A 170 -15.69 -3.53 -4.34
C LYS A 170 -15.09 -2.12 -4.32
N LEU A 171 -14.77 -1.57 -3.14
CA LEU A 171 -14.09 -0.29 -3.04
C LEU A 171 -12.62 -0.41 -3.44
N MET A 172 -11.94 -1.49 -3.07
CA MET A 172 -10.59 -1.78 -3.56
C MET A 172 -10.55 -1.89 -5.09
N GLU A 173 -11.52 -2.59 -5.68
CA GLU A 173 -11.67 -2.67 -7.14
C GLU A 173 -11.88 -1.28 -7.74
N ALA A 174 -12.79 -0.46 -7.21
CA ALA A 174 -13.03 0.89 -7.69
C ALA A 174 -11.79 1.80 -7.61
N MET A 175 -10.93 1.61 -6.60
CA MET A 175 -9.64 2.32 -6.48
C MET A 175 -8.56 1.79 -7.44
N GLY A 176 -8.59 0.49 -7.75
CA GLY A 176 -7.63 -0.20 -8.62
C GLY A 176 -8.03 -0.27 -10.10
N THR A 177 -9.22 0.18 -10.45
CA THR A 177 -9.73 0.19 -11.83
C THR A 177 -9.38 1.54 -12.49
N PRO A 178 -8.38 1.63 -13.37
CA PRO A 178 -8.42 2.67 -14.41
C PRO A 178 -9.66 2.41 -15.27
N PRO A 179 -10.35 3.43 -15.80
CA PRO A 179 -11.50 3.25 -16.69
C PRO A 179 -11.09 2.47 -17.93
N GLN A 180 -11.18 1.15 -17.84
CA GLN A 180 -11.17 0.27 -18.98
C GLN A 180 -12.62 0.22 -19.47
N GLN A 181 -12.90 1.05 -20.47
CA GLN A 181 -13.77 0.67 -21.58
C GLN A 181 -15.28 0.59 -21.27
N GLN A 182 -15.89 1.70 -20.83
CA GLN A 182 -17.23 2.01 -21.34
C GLN A 182 -17.07 2.77 -22.65
N GLY A 183 -17.02 2.03 -23.77
CA GLY A 183 -16.90 2.64 -25.08
C GLY A 183 -16.30 1.73 -26.14
N GLN A 184 -16.98 0.63 -26.45
CA GLN A 184 -16.98 -0.01 -27.76
C GLN A 184 -18.16 -0.96 -27.83
N GLN A 185 -19.35 -0.39 -28.06
CA GLN A 185 -20.48 -1.10 -28.63
C GLN A 185 -20.00 -1.79 -29.92
N PRO A 186 -20.24 -3.09 -30.11
CA PRO A 186 -20.05 -3.71 -31.42
C PRO A 186 -21.14 -3.14 -32.35
N ALA A 187 -20.74 -2.20 -33.21
CA ALA A 187 -21.53 -1.91 -34.40
C ALA A 187 -21.36 -3.09 -35.37
N GLN A 188 -22.50 -3.51 -35.88
CA GLN A 188 -22.78 -4.72 -36.66
C GLN A 188 -22.03 -4.79 -37.98
#